data_AF-A0AAU9FIN2-F1
#
_entry.id   AF-A0AAU9FIN2-F1
#
_cell.length_a   1.000
_cell.length_b   1.000
_cell.length_c   1.000
_cell.angle_alpha   90.00
_cell.angle_beta   90.00
_cell.angle_gamma   90.00
#
_symmetry.space_group_name_H-M   'P 1'
#
loop_
_entity.id
_entity.type
_entity.pdbx_description
1 polymer ?
#
loop_
_entity_poly.entity_id
_entity_poly.type
_entity_poly.pdbx_seq_one_letter_code
_entity_poly.pdbx_strand_id
1 'polypeptide(L)'
;MCPCLLQLLFYLIVAAIAVVFVIVAVLLYKTKPYPTIVRHADEKSFLDPQSIQTIAFPCIEDAPTLELSVIVPSYNEEKRLPFMLDECVAFLEDKSKRKSNFNYEVIVVSDGSADATVSIALRYSKKYGADKVRVLELIENRGKGGAVRMGMLSARGRQLLFADADGATKFAEYDKLEESLSSLASEWRQDGIAIGSRAHLEDDAIARRSFFRTILMHGFHTLVWLFAVRSVRDTQCGFKLFTRSTARKLFTSLHVQRWAFDVELLYLAERLKLPMSEVAVRWTEIDGSKLTPFWSWLQMGSDLVMIWLRYTAGAWRIAAIEKKEN
;
A
#
# COMPACT_ATOMS: atom_id res chain seq x y z
N MET A 1 18.06 -43.22 -27.29
CA MET A 1 16.92 -42.98 -26.37
C MET A 1 15.77 -43.88 -26.79
N CYS A 2 15.15 -44.60 -25.84
CA CYS A 2 14.10 -45.59 -26.12
C CYS A 2 12.80 -44.91 -26.61
N PRO A 3 12.13 -45.36 -27.68
CA PRO A 3 10.90 -44.75 -28.22
C PRO A 3 9.78 -44.56 -27.18
N CYS A 4 9.66 -45.50 -26.23
CA CYS A 4 8.69 -45.40 -25.13
C CYS A 4 8.94 -44.20 -24.20
N LEU A 5 10.21 -43.81 -23.99
CA LEU A 5 10.55 -42.67 -23.13
C LEU A 5 10.15 -41.34 -23.79
N LEU A 6 10.35 -41.23 -25.11
CA LEU A 6 9.91 -40.06 -25.88
C LEU A 6 8.38 -39.94 -25.91
N GLN A 7 7.68 -41.05 -26.06
CA GLN A 7 6.22 -41.06 -26.08
C GLN A 7 5.61 -40.74 -24.69
N LEU A 8 6.20 -41.25 -23.61
CA LEU A 8 5.83 -40.87 -22.25
C LEU A 8 6.06 -39.38 -22.00
N LEU A 9 7.23 -38.85 -22.39
CA LEU A 9 7.55 -37.43 -22.26
C LEU A 9 6.55 -36.56 -23.04
N PHE A 10 6.18 -36.97 -24.26
CA PHE A 10 5.18 -36.29 -25.06
C PHE A 10 3.82 -36.21 -24.34
N TYR A 11 3.30 -37.33 -23.82
CA TYR A 11 2.03 -37.32 -23.09
C TYR A 11 2.09 -36.47 -21.81
N LEU A 12 3.22 -36.48 -21.09
CA LEU A 12 3.42 -35.63 -19.93
C LEU A 12 3.39 -34.14 -20.30
N ILE A 13 4.01 -33.76 -21.42
CA ILE A 13 3.99 -32.38 -21.93
C ILE A 13 2.57 -31.97 -22.34
N VAL A 14 1.86 -32.81 -23.09
CA VAL A 14 0.47 -32.53 -23.52
C VAL A 14 -0.46 -32.39 -22.31
N ALA A 15 -0.34 -33.30 -21.33
CA ALA A 15 -1.11 -33.22 -20.09
C ALA A 15 -0.80 -31.93 -19.31
N ALA A 16 0.48 -31.55 -19.19
CA ALA A 16 0.88 -30.30 -18.54
C ALA A 16 0.30 -29.07 -19.25
N ILE A 17 0.35 -29.02 -20.58
CA ILE A 17 -0.25 -27.93 -21.37
C ILE A 17 -1.77 -27.87 -21.16
N ALA A 18 -2.46 -29.01 -21.20
CA ALA A 18 -3.89 -29.08 -20.97
C ALA A 18 -4.28 -28.58 -19.56
N VAL A 19 -3.50 -28.95 -18.53
CA VAL A 19 -3.68 -28.46 -17.16
C VAL A 19 -3.48 -26.95 -17.10
N VAL A 20 -2.42 -26.41 -17.70
CA VAL A 20 -2.17 -24.95 -17.74
C VAL A 20 -3.31 -24.23 -18.46
N PHE A 21 -3.78 -24.76 -19.60
CA PHE A 21 -4.90 -24.19 -20.34
C PHE A 21 -6.18 -24.14 -19.49
N VAL A 22 -6.52 -25.23 -18.80
CA VAL A 22 -7.68 -25.29 -17.90
C VAL A 22 -7.53 -24.29 -16.76
N ILE A 23 -6.35 -24.19 -16.13
CA ILE A 23 -6.09 -23.21 -15.08
C ILE A 23 -6.30 -21.78 -15.60
N VAL A 24 -5.72 -21.43 -16.75
CA VAL A 24 -5.87 -20.10 -17.36
C VAL A 24 -7.33 -19.82 -17.70
N ALA A 25 -8.04 -20.78 -18.31
CA ALA A 25 -9.45 -20.63 -18.66
C ALA A 25 -10.33 -20.42 -17.41
N VAL A 26 -10.08 -21.17 -16.33
CA VAL A 26 -10.78 -21.00 -15.04
C VAL A 26 -10.49 -19.63 -14.45
N LEU A 27 -9.23 -19.17 -14.50
CA LEU A 27 -8.86 -17.84 -14.01
C LEU A 27 -9.57 -16.74 -14.80
N LEU A 28 -9.55 -16.80 -16.12
CA LEU A 28 -10.25 -15.83 -16.98
C LEU A 28 -11.76 -15.83 -16.73
N TYR A 29 -12.37 -17.01 -16.57
CA TYR A 29 -13.80 -17.14 -16.37
C TYR A 29 -14.27 -16.66 -14.99
N LYS A 30 -13.53 -16.96 -13.92
CA LYS A 30 -13.93 -16.65 -12.55
C LYS A 30 -13.50 -15.28 -12.06
N THR A 31 -12.55 -14.63 -12.73
CA THR A 31 -11.94 -13.39 -12.24
C THR A 31 -12.61 -12.18 -12.86
N LYS A 32 -12.97 -11.20 -12.02
CA LYS A 32 -13.36 -9.87 -12.52
C LYS A 32 -12.11 -9.15 -13.03
N PRO A 33 -12.13 -8.57 -14.24
CA PRO A 33 -10.96 -7.92 -14.83
C PRO A 33 -10.49 -6.66 -14.10
N TYR A 34 -11.39 -5.98 -13.38
CA TYR A 34 -11.07 -4.77 -12.60
C TYR A 34 -11.39 -5.00 -11.12
N PRO A 35 -10.71 -4.26 -10.22
CA PRO A 35 -10.99 -4.39 -8.80
C PRO A 35 -12.39 -3.89 -8.46
N THR A 36 -13.11 -4.66 -7.64
CA THR A 36 -14.37 -4.19 -7.05
C THR A 36 -14.03 -3.35 -5.82
N ILE A 37 -14.24 -2.05 -5.88
CA ILE A 37 -14.05 -1.14 -4.75
C ILE A 37 -15.39 -0.98 -4.04
N VAL A 38 -15.56 -1.68 -2.92
CA VAL A 38 -16.76 -1.56 -2.09
C VAL A 38 -16.59 -0.34 -1.19
N ARG A 39 -17.60 0.54 -1.17
CA ARG A 39 -17.67 1.68 -0.26
C ARG A 39 -19.10 1.82 0.27
N HIS A 40 -19.28 1.59 1.57
CA HIS A 40 -20.60 1.73 2.21
C HIS A 40 -20.99 3.20 2.37
N ALA A 41 -22.26 3.48 2.65
CA ALA A 41 -22.75 4.85 2.83
C ALA A 41 -22.01 5.58 3.95
N ASP A 42 -21.83 4.92 5.10
CA ASP A 42 -21.16 5.50 6.27
C ASP A 42 -19.67 5.78 6.02
N GLU A 43 -19.04 5.05 5.09
CA GLU A 43 -17.64 5.23 4.69
C GLU A 43 -17.44 6.41 3.72
N LYS A 44 -18.51 7.06 3.25
CA LYS A 44 -18.44 8.23 2.36
C LYS A 44 -18.23 9.52 3.13
N SER A 45 -18.27 9.48 4.45
CA SER A 45 -18.20 10.66 5.30
C SER A 45 -17.39 10.43 6.56
N PHE A 46 -16.95 11.52 7.20
CA PHE A 46 -16.28 11.52 8.50
C PHE A 46 -17.00 12.44 9.46
N LEU A 47 -16.85 12.18 10.76
CA LEU A 47 -17.34 13.05 11.82
C LEU A 47 -16.38 14.24 12.00
N ASP A 48 -16.91 15.46 11.95
CA ASP A 48 -16.24 16.62 12.51
C ASP A 48 -16.64 16.75 14.00
N PRO A 49 -15.72 16.51 14.94
CA PRO A 49 -16.02 16.56 16.36
C PRO A 49 -16.26 17.98 16.89
N GLN A 50 -15.96 19.04 16.13
CA GLN A 50 -16.21 20.43 16.54
C GLN A 50 -17.64 20.86 16.21
N SER A 51 -18.12 20.57 15.00
CA SER A 51 -19.50 20.86 14.58
C SER A 51 -20.49 19.74 14.92
N ILE A 52 -20.01 18.54 15.25
CA ILE A 52 -20.80 17.31 15.43
C ILE A 52 -21.61 16.99 14.15
N GLN A 53 -21.03 17.34 13.00
CA GLN A 53 -21.62 17.04 11.70
C GLN A 53 -20.82 15.99 10.96
N THR A 54 -21.53 15.22 10.15
CA THR A 54 -20.94 14.24 9.25
C THR A 54 -20.69 14.90 7.89
N ILE A 55 -19.42 14.99 7.51
CA ILE A 55 -18.97 15.68 6.29
C ILE A 55 -18.53 14.65 5.26
N ALA A 56 -18.90 14.83 3.99
CA ALA A 56 -18.46 13.94 2.92
C ALA A 56 -16.94 13.98 2.73
N PHE A 57 -16.33 12.82 2.50
CA PHE A 57 -14.94 12.75 2.06
C PHE A 57 -14.82 13.29 0.62
N PRO A 58 -13.79 14.11 0.35
CA PRO A 58 -13.41 14.48 -1.02
C PRO A 58 -12.96 13.26 -1.83
N CYS A 59 -12.96 13.40 -3.15
CA CYS A 59 -12.53 12.36 -4.07
C CYS A 59 -11.09 12.63 -4.56
N ILE A 60 -10.32 11.56 -4.80
CA ILE A 60 -8.99 11.70 -5.42
C ILE A 60 -9.02 12.32 -6.83
N GLU A 61 -10.18 12.30 -7.50
CA GLU A 61 -10.39 12.93 -8.81
C GLU A 61 -10.50 14.46 -8.70
N ASP A 62 -10.81 15.01 -7.52
CA ASP A 62 -10.88 16.46 -7.31
C ASP A 62 -9.48 17.10 -7.34
N ALA A 63 -9.40 18.41 -7.61
CA ALA A 63 -8.16 19.15 -7.46
C ALA A 63 -7.69 19.14 -6.00
N PRO A 64 -6.36 19.07 -5.74
CA PRO A 64 -5.86 19.07 -4.37
C PRO A 64 -6.13 20.42 -3.69
N THR A 65 -6.48 20.38 -2.40
CA THR A 65 -6.70 21.56 -1.57
C THR A 65 -5.65 21.71 -0.46
N LEU A 66 -4.78 20.71 -0.30
CA LEU A 66 -3.70 20.66 0.69
C LEU A 66 -2.40 20.20 0.01
N GLU A 67 -1.24 20.48 0.62
CA GLU A 67 0.05 19.97 0.13
C GLU A 67 0.20 18.46 0.40
N LEU A 68 -0.11 18.01 1.62
CA LEU A 68 0.11 16.61 2.02
C LEU A 68 -1.12 15.98 2.67
N SER A 69 -1.45 14.76 2.25
CA SER A 69 -2.29 13.84 3.03
C SER A 69 -1.47 12.66 3.51
N VAL A 70 -1.49 12.40 4.82
CA VAL A 70 -0.91 11.19 5.43
C VAL A 70 -2.01 10.18 5.69
N ILE A 71 -1.91 9.00 5.09
CA ILE A 71 -2.85 7.89 5.23
C ILE A 71 -2.25 6.89 6.20
N VAL A 72 -2.97 6.61 7.29
CA VAL A 72 -2.55 5.71 8.36
C VAL A 72 -3.54 4.56 8.48
N PRO A 73 -3.31 3.40 7.82
CA PRO A 73 -4.14 2.22 8.00
C PRO A 73 -3.94 1.65 9.41
N SER A 74 -5.04 1.42 10.13
CA SER A 74 -5.03 0.99 11.52
C SER A 74 -5.99 -0.16 11.73
N TYR A 75 -5.51 -1.27 12.30
CA TYR A 75 -6.34 -2.39 12.73
C TYR A 75 -5.91 -2.90 14.10
N ASN A 76 -6.73 -2.62 15.11
CA ASN A 76 -6.44 -2.94 16.51
C ASN A 76 -5.06 -2.41 16.96
N GLU A 77 -4.89 -1.09 16.84
CA GLU A 77 -3.65 -0.35 17.07
C GLU A 77 -3.71 0.58 18.28
N GLU A 78 -4.63 0.36 19.23
CA GLU A 78 -4.86 1.27 20.36
C GLU A 78 -3.59 1.62 21.16
N LYS A 79 -2.61 0.71 21.20
CA LYS A 79 -1.35 0.88 21.93
C LYS A 79 -0.28 1.61 21.14
N ARG A 80 -0.26 1.48 19.81
CA ARG A 80 0.82 2.01 18.95
C ARG A 80 0.44 3.31 18.27
N LEU A 81 -0.83 3.44 17.89
CA LEU A 81 -1.37 4.60 17.19
C LEU A 81 -1.10 5.94 17.91
N PRO A 82 -1.26 6.08 19.24
CA PRO A 82 -0.97 7.36 19.92
C PRO A 82 0.46 7.85 19.71
N PHE A 83 1.45 6.97 19.90
CA PHE A 83 2.87 7.33 19.77
C PHE A 83 3.22 7.75 18.34
N MET A 84 2.67 7.03 17.35
CA MET A 84 2.86 7.37 15.95
C MET A 84 2.18 8.71 15.60
N LEU A 85 0.95 8.93 16.05
CA LEU A 85 0.23 10.19 15.80
C LEU A 85 0.87 11.39 16.48
N ASP A 86 1.38 11.23 17.70
CA ASP A 86 2.08 12.31 18.40
C ASP A 86 3.34 12.75 17.61
N GLU A 87 4.15 11.82 17.14
CA GLU A 87 5.33 12.14 16.33
C GLU A 87 4.97 12.71 14.96
N CYS A 88 4.00 12.10 14.28
CA CYS A 88 3.47 12.55 13.00
C CYS A 88 2.98 14.00 13.06
N VAL A 89 2.06 14.29 13.98
CA VAL A 89 1.45 15.62 14.08
C VAL A 89 2.46 16.65 14.57
N ALA A 90 3.36 16.30 15.51
CA ALA A 90 4.41 17.22 15.94
C ALA A 90 5.33 17.63 14.78
N PHE A 91 5.75 16.67 13.94
CA PHE A 91 6.55 16.93 12.76
C PHE A 91 5.81 17.81 11.73
N LEU A 92 4.54 17.50 11.45
CA LEU A 92 3.75 18.22 10.45
C LEU A 92 3.39 19.65 10.89
N GLU A 93 3.09 19.87 12.18
CA GLU A 93 2.89 21.21 12.74
C GLU A 93 4.18 22.05 12.67
N ASP A 94 5.33 21.46 13.00
CA ASP A 94 6.63 22.13 12.87
C ASP A 94 6.92 22.52 11.41
N LYS A 95 6.70 21.58 10.47
CA LYS A 95 6.89 21.85 9.05
C LYS A 95 5.94 22.92 8.53
N SER A 96 4.68 22.92 8.94
CA SER A 96 3.68 23.94 8.58
C SER A 96 4.07 25.33 9.09
N LYS A 97 4.68 25.43 10.27
CA LYS A 97 5.23 26.70 10.79
C LYS A 97 6.43 27.19 9.99
N ARG A 98 7.30 26.28 9.55
CA ARG A 98 8.51 26.62 8.77
C ARG A 98 8.22 26.98 7.31
N LYS A 99 7.17 26.41 6.72
CA LYS A 99 6.79 26.59 5.30
C LYS A 99 5.35 27.07 5.23
N SER A 100 5.15 28.38 5.04
CA SER A 100 3.82 29.03 5.11
C SER A 100 2.76 28.41 4.20
N ASN A 101 3.17 27.83 3.09
CA ASN A 101 2.27 27.20 2.11
C ASN A 101 2.09 25.69 2.36
N PHE A 102 2.63 25.15 3.45
CA PHE A 102 2.51 23.74 3.78
C PHE A 102 1.34 23.52 4.74
N ASN A 103 0.25 23.01 4.17
CA ASN A 103 -0.91 22.54 4.88
C ASN A 103 -1.06 21.03 4.67
N TYR A 104 -1.59 20.35 5.68
CA TYR A 104 -1.61 18.90 5.70
C TYR A 104 -2.89 18.36 6.31
N GLU A 105 -3.10 17.07 6.11
CA GLU A 105 -4.03 16.28 6.88
C GLU A 105 -3.48 14.88 7.19
N VAL A 106 -4.01 14.28 8.23
CA VAL A 106 -3.82 12.88 8.60
C VAL A 106 -5.18 12.19 8.53
N ILE A 107 -5.28 11.13 7.75
CA ILE A 107 -6.46 10.28 7.64
C ILE A 107 -6.12 8.95 8.31
N VAL A 108 -6.65 8.77 9.52
CA VAL A 108 -6.59 7.47 10.19
C VAL A 108 -7.70 6.60 9.61
N VAL A 109 -7.32 5.49 8.98
CA VAL A 109 -8.28 4.54 8.40
C VAL A 109 -8.37 3.34 9.32
N SER A 110 -9.44 3.24 10.11
CA SER A 110 -9.72 2.07 10.94
C SER A 110 -10.33 0.96 10.10
N ASP A 111 -9.62 -0.16 9.95
CA ASP A 111 -10.00 -1.31 9.13
C ASP A 111 -10.90 -2.29 9.90
N GLY A 112 -12.04 -1.80 10.41
CA GLY A 112 -12.96 -2.57 11.24
C GLY A 112 -12.38 -2.97 12.60
N SER A 113 -11.65 -2.06 13.26
CA SER A 113 -11.05 -2.32 14.58
C SER A 113 -12.12 -2.58 15.65
N ALA A 114 -11.84 -3.51 16.56
CA ALA A 114 -12.72 -3.85 17.69
C ALA A 114 -12.23 -3.28 19.03
N ASP A 115 -11.04 -2.67 19.05
CA ASP A 115 -10.41 -2.07 20.24
C ASP A 115 -10.63 -0.54 20.29
N ALA A 116 -9.90 0.17 21.15
CA ALA A 116 -10.07 1.61 21.31
C ALA A 116 -9.51 2.47 20.14
N THR A 117 -8.99 1.87 19.05
CA THR A 117 -8.33 2.58 17.93
C THR A 117 -9.14 3.77 17.40
N VAL A 118 -10.43 3.57 17.11
CA VAL A 118 -11.31 4.62 16.58
C VAL A 118 -11.47 5.76 17.59
N SER A 119 -11.75 5.42 18.85
CA SER A 119 -11.94 6.41 19.92
C SER A 119 -10.68 7.26 20.15
N ILE A 120 -9.50 6.64 20.03
CA ILE A 120 -8.21 7.33 20.12
C ILE A 120 -8.05 8.29 18.94
N ALA A 121 -8.26 7.83 17.71
CA ALA A 121 -8.15 8.66 16.52
C ALA A 121 -9.10 9.87 16.57
N LEU A 122 -10.34 9.68 17.04
CA LEU A 122 -11.31 10.76 17.23
C LEU A 122 -10.87 11.79 18.28
N ARG A 123 -10.12 11.40 19.31
CA ARG A 123 -9.52 12.36 20.26
C ARG A 123 -8.49 13.26 19.58
N TYR A 124 -7.69 12.74 18.65
CA TYR A 124 -6.77 13.55 17.84
C TYR A 124 -7.54 14.48 16.90
N SER A 125 -8.59 13.98 16.24
CA SER A 125 -9.49 14.81 15.43
C SER A 125 -10.09 15.97 16.25
N LYS A 126 -10.54 15.70 17.47
CA LYS A 126 -11.06 16.74 18.38
C LYS A 126 -9.99 17.75 18.82
N LYS A 127 -8.76 17.27 19.08
CA LYS A 127 -7.64 18.10 19.54
C LYS A 127 -7.09 19.03 18.45
N TYR A 128 -6.96 18.53 17.21
CA TYR A 128 -6.31 19.26 16.11
C TYR A 128 -7.30 19.84 15.08
N GLY A 129 -8.57 19.45 15.16
CA GLY A 129 -9.62 19.84 14.22
C GLY A 129 -9.76 18.86 13.05
N ALA A 130 -10.98 18.76 12.51
CA ALA A 130 -11.31 17.87 11.40
C ALA A 130 -10.60 18.24 10.09
N ASP A 131 -10.06 19.46 9.98
CA ASP A 131 -9.22 19.85 8.85
C ASP A 131 -7.84 19.21 8.87
N LYS A 132 -7.30 18.87 10.05
CA LYS A 132 -5.96 18.29 10.18
C LYS A 132 -5.98 16.80 10.45
N VAL A 133 -6.95 16.29 11.21
CA VAL A 133 -7.04 14.86 11.53
C VAL A 133 -8.45 14.36 11.29
N ARG A 134 -8.60 13.39 10.40
CA ARG A 134 -9.86 12.76 10.00
C ARG A 134 -9.82 11.26 10.27
N VAL A 135 -10.97 10.68 10.58
CA VAL A 135 -11.11 9.25 10.83
C VAL A 135 -12.04 8.67 9.77
N LEU A 136 -11.54 7.69 9.03
CA LEU A 136 -12.34 6.85 8.14
C LEU A 136 -12.48 5.48 8.79
N GLU A 137 -13.69 5.15 9.22
CA GLU A 137 -14.00 3.84 9.80
C GLU A 137 -14.60 2.94 8.72
N LEU A 138 -13.94 1.83 8.42
CA LEU A 138 -14.45 0.81 7.51
C LEU A 138 -15.37 -0.13 8.28
N ILE A 139 -16.51 -0.48 7.67
CA ILE A 139 -17.54 -1.32 8.31
C ILE A 139 -17.02 -2.74 8.57
N GLU A 140 -16.14 -3.22 7.70
CA GLU A 140 -15.55 -4.55 7.78
C GLU A 140 -14.03 -4.49 7.59
N ASN A 141 -13.32 -5.48 8.13
CA ASN A 141 -11.90 -5.63 7.88
C ASN A 141 -11.64 -6.09 6.44
N ARG A 142 -11.04 -5.21 5.64
CA ARG A 142 -10.63 -5.47 4.24
C ARG A 142 -9.16 -5.87 4.15
N GLY A 143 -8.38 -5.57 5.18
CA GLY A 143 -6.93 -5.71 5.21
C GLY A 143 -6.22 -4.39 4.89
N LYS A 144 -4.92 -4.37 5.18
CA LYS A 144 -4.04 -3.19 5.04
C LYS A 144 -4.16 -2.48 3.69
N GLY A 145 -4.07 -3.21 2.58
CA GLY A 145 -4.21 -2.64 1.24
C GLY A 145 -5.60 -2.07 0.94
N GLY A 146 -6.66 -2.66 1.52
CA GLY A 146 -8.01 -2.10 1.49
C GLY A 146 -8.08 -0.77 2.24
N ALA A 147 -7.57 -0.72 3.48
CA ALA A 147 -7.53 0.48 4.30
C ALA A 147 -6.71 1.62 3.65
N VAL A 148 -5.50 1.32 3.17
CA VAL A 148 -4.65 2.31 2.47
C VAL A 148 -5.38 2.84 1.24
N ARG A 149 -5.97 1.96 0.42
CA ARG A 149 -6.73 2.38 -0.77
C ARG A 149 -7.86 3.32 -0.43
N MET A 150 -8.67 3.00 0.58
CA MET A 150 -9.80 3.83 0.98
C MET A 150 -9.37 5.21 1.50
N GLY A 151 -8.26 5.28 2.26
CA GLY A 151 -7.67 6.55 2.68
C GLY A 151 -7.14 7.37 1.51
N MET A 152 -6.40 6.72 0.60
CA MET A 152 -5.84 7.36 -0.59
C MET A 152 -6.93 7.96 -1.48
N LEU A 153 -8.00 7.21 -1.72
CA LEU A 153 -9.12 7.67 -2.56
C LEU A 153 -9.97 8.79 -1.90
N SER A 154 -9.76 9.06 -0.61
CA SER A 154 -10.51 10.05 0.19
C SER A 154 -9.69 11.31 0.55
N ALA A 155 -8.47 11.41 0.02
CA ALA A 155 -7.47 12.39 0.39
C ALA A 155 -7.54 13.71 -0.43
N ARG A 156 -7.20 14.82 0.23
CA ARG A 156 -7.18 16.19 -0.34
C ARG A 156 -5.81 16.65 -0.83
N GLY A 157 -4.76 15.92 -0.47
CA GLY A 157 -3.37 16.31 -0.68
C GLY A 157 -2.94 16.27 -2.15
N ARG A 158 -2.01 17.16 -2.48
CA ARG A 158 -1.25 17.16 -3.74
C ARG A 158 -0.22 16.03 -3.73
N GLN A 159 0.38 15.76 -2.58
CA GLN A 159 1.15 14.55 -2.29
C GLN A 159 0.37 13.68 -1.30
N LEU A 160 0.50 12.36 -1.44
CA LEU A 160 -0.13 11.41 -0.54
C LEU A 160 0.94 10.48 0.02
N LEU A 161 1.09 10.47 1.34
CA LEU A 161 1.99 9.57 2.06
C LEU A 161 1.17 8.45 2.69
N PHE A 162 1.54 7.20 2.45
CA PHE A 162 1.09 6.10 3.30
C PHE A 162 2.17 5.82 4.35
N ALA A 163 1.78 5.76 5.62
CA ALA A 163 2.64 5.46 6.76
C ALA A 163 2.00 4.38 7.68
N ASP A 164 2.77 3.39 8.11
CA ASP A 164 2.33 2.36 9.05
C ASP A 164 1.97 2.95 10.44
N ALA A 165 0.92 2.42 11.06
CA ALA A 165 0.42 2.90 12.35
C ALA A 165 1.31 2.58 13.56
N ASP A 166 2.37 1.80 13.37
CA ASP A 166 3.26 1.37 14.44
C ASP A 166 4.36 2.38 14.78
N GLY A 167 4.58 3.39 13.93
CA GLY A 167 5.62 4.41 14.13
C GLY A 167 7.04 3.87 13.95
N ALA A 168 7.20 2.75 13.22
CA ALA A 168 8.49 2.13 12.98
C ALA A 168 9.42 3.01 12.10
N THR A 169 8.86 3.73 11.13
CA THR A 169 9.56 4.78 10.36
C THR A 169 9.25 6.15 10.96
N LYS A 170 10.29 6.98 11.18
CA LYS A 170 10.13 8.34 11.72
C LYS A 170 9.66 9.32 10.65
N PHE A 171 8.78 10.26 11.01
CA PHE A 171 8.28 11.26 10.06
C PHE A 171 9.35 12.25 9.59
N ALA A 172 10.45 12.40 10.33
CA ALA A 172 11.63 13.12 9.84
C ALA A 172 12.20 12.57 8.51
N GLU A 173 11.91 11.32 8.14
CA GLU A 173 12.29 10.76 6.85
C GLU A 173 11.45 11.28 5.68
N TYR A 174 10.29 11.91 5.95
CA TYR A 174 9.44 12.50 4.91
C TYR A 174 10.18 13.52 4.06
N ASP A 175 11.06 14.35 4.65
CA ASP A 175 11.79 15.37 3.91
C ASP A 175 12.64 14.77 2.76
N LYS A 176 13.27 13.61 3.00
CA LYS A 176 14.03 12.89 1.97
C LYS A 176 13.12 12.34 0.86
N LEU A 177 11.95 11.83 1.22
CA LEU A 177 10.96 11.35 0.25
C LEU A 177 10.37 12.51 -0.56
N GLU A 178 10.09 13.67 0.06
CA GLU A 178 9.59 14.87 -0.61
C GLU A 178 10.63 15.40 -1.62
N GLU A 179 11.90 15.48 -1.24
CA GLU A 179 13.00 15.89 -2.11
C GLU A 179 13.13 14.94 -3.31
N SER A 180 13.19 13.62 -3.04
CA SER A 180 13.28 12.61 -4.08
C SER A 180 12.07 12.65 -5.03
N LEU A 181 10.85 12.74 -4.49
CA LEU A 181 9.64 12.83 -5.31
C LEU A 181 9.62 14.09 -6.19
N SER A 182 10.06 15.22 -5.64
CA SER A 182 10.12 16.49 -6.39
C SER A 182 11.11 16.43 -7.56
N SER A 183 12.17 15.60 -7.45
CA SER A 183 13.11 15.36 -8.56
C SER A 183 12.50 14.51 -9.69
N LEU A 184 11.51 13.66 -9.37
CA LEU A 184 10.79 12.83 -10.34
C LEU A 184 9.62 13.57 -10.99
N ALA A 185 8.90 14.37 -10.20
CA ALA A 185 7.68 15.04 -10.58
C ALA A 185 7.53 16.38 -9.84
N SER A 186 7.63 17.49 -10.56
CA SER A 186 7.50 18.84 -10.02
C SER A 186 6.04 19.27 -9.84
N GLU A 187 5.09 18.56 -10.46
CA GLU A 187 3.66 18.85 -10.40
C GLU A 187 2.83 17.66 -9.93
N TRP A 188 1.70 17.92 -9.27
CA TRP A 188 0.80 16.87 -8.77
C TRP A 188 0.13 16.03 -9.88
N ARG A 189 0.06 16.59 -11.10
CA ARG A 189 -0.44 15.92 -12.31
C ARG A 189 0.61 15.02 -12.97
N GLN A 190 1.88 15.20 -12.64
CA GLN A 190 2.95 14.33 -13.10
C GLN A 190 3.01 13.09 -12.22
N ASP A 191 3.48 11.98 -12.79
CA ASP A 191 3.59 10.73 -12.07
C ASP A 191 4.96 10.63 -11.38
N GLY A 192 4.95 10.30 -10.09
CA GLY A 192 6.14 9.93 -9.34
C GLY A 192 5.80 9.15 -8.07
N ILE A 193 6.75 8.34 -7.61
CA ILE A 193 6.69 7.62 -6.33
C ILE A 193 8.07 7.66 -5.65
N ALA A 194 8.12 8.06 -4.39
CA ALA A 194 9.29 7.88 -3.53
C ALA A 194 8.98 6.79 -2.48
N ILE A 195 9.80 5.74 -2.47
CA ILE A 195 9.59 4.53 -1.70
C ILE A 195 10.62 4.50 -0.58
N GLY A 196 10.18 4.54 0.68
CA GLY A 196 11.08 4.29 1.80
C GLY A 196 11.67 2.88 1.71
N SER A 197 12.92 2.73 2.12
CA SER A 197 13.63 1.45 2.05
C SER A 197 14.49 1.19 3.28
N ARG A 198 14.37 -0.04 3.77
CA ARG A 198 15.15 -0.62 4.86
C ARG A 198 16.26 -1.53 4.34
N ALA A 199 16.48 -1.61 3.01
CA ALA A 199 17.45 -2.53 2.43
C ALA A 199 18.87 -2.31 2.98
N HIS A 200 19.22 -1.09 3.35
CA HIS A 200 20.51 -0.76 3.98
C HIS A 200 20.65 -1.29 5.43
N LEU A 201 19.57 -1.75 6.06
CA LEU A 201 19.55 -2.34 7.40
C LEU A 201 19.53 -3.87 7.36
N GLU A 202 19.48 -4.46 6.16
CA GLU A 202 19.33 -5.91 5.98
C GLU A 202 20.50 -6.69 6.57
N ASP A 203 21.73 -6.21 6.38
CA ASP A 203 22.95 -6.84 6.89
C ASP A 203 22.97 -6.92 8.43
N ASP A 204 22.64 -5.80 9.10
CA ASP A 204 22.54 -5.74 10.56
C ASP A 204 21.39 -6.62 11.11
N ALA A 205 20.29 -6.73 10.35
CA ALA A 205 19.16 -7.56 10.73
C ALA A 205 19.45 -9.06 10.55
N ILE A 206 20.18 -9.45 9.50
CA ILE A 206 20.61 -10.84 9.26
C ILE A 206 21.51 -11.31 10.40
N ALA A 207 22.43 -10.47 10.88
CA ALA A 207 23.35 -10.80 11.96
C ALA A 207 22.66 -11.18 13.30
N ARG A 208 21.41 -10.75 13.50
CA ARG A 208 20.64 -10.94 14.75
C ARG A 208 19.51 -11.97 14.64
N ARG A 209 19.24 -12.53 13.46
CA ARG A 209 18.07 -13.39 13.19
C ARG A 209 18.43 -14.87 13.10
N SER A 210 17.46 -15.74 13.36
CA SER A 210 17.62 -17.19 13.19
C SER A 210 17.81 -17.55 11.71
N PHE A 211 18.63 -18.57 11.45
CA PHE A 211 18.95 -19.05 10.10
C PHE A 211 17.71 -19.33 9.24
N PHE A 212 16.66 -19.91 9.83
CA PHE A 212 15.41 -20.19 9.13
C PHE A 212 14.69 -18.91 8.66
N ARG A 213 14.65 -17.86 9.48
CA ARG A 213 14.04 -16.57 9.12
C ARG A 213 14.82 -15.90 7.98
N THR A 214 16.13 -16.08 7.93
CA THR A 214 16.99 -15.60 6.83
C THR A 214 16.70 -16.33 5.51
N ILE A 215 16.54 -17.66 5.54
CA ILE A 215 16.15 -18.42 4.34
C ILE A 215 14.78 -17.97 3.81
N LEU A 216 13.78 -17.85 4.70
CA LEU A 216 12.43 -17.42 4.29
C LEU A 216 12.42 -16.02 3.69
N MET A 217 13.25 -15.12 4.21
CA MET A 217 13.41 -13.76 3.69
C MET A 217 14.01 -13.78 2.28
N HIS A 218 15.15 -14.46 2.07
CA HIS A 218 15.77 -14.56 0.74
C HIS A 218 14.87 -15.27 -0.27
N GLY A 219 14.14 -16.31 0.16
CA GLY A 219 13.15 -16.99 -0.67
C GLY A 219 12.03 -16.03 -1.11
N PHE A 220 11.51 -15.21 -0.19
CA PHE A 220 10.51 -14.21 -0.51
C PHE A 220 11.04 -13.12 -1.47
N HIS A 221 12.23 -12.58 -1.21
CA HIS A 221 12.87 -11.61 -2.13
C HIS A 221 13.06 -12.22 -3.53
N THR A 222 13.44 -13.48 -3.62
CA THR A 222 13.56 -14.21 -4.89
C THR A 222 12.21 -14.32 -5.61
N LEU A 223 11.13 -14.67 -4.90
CA LEU A 223 9.79 -14.73 -5.49
C LEU A 223 9.30 -13.36 -5.98
N VAL A 224 9.51 -12.30 -5.20
CA VAL A 224 9.17 -10.93 -5.61
C VAL A 224 9.94 -10.55 -6.87
N TRP A 225 11.24 -10.82 -6.92
CA TRP A 225 12.09 -10.49 -8.07
C TRP A 225 11.73 -11.30 -9.34
N LEU A 226 11.33 -12.56 -9.18
CA LEU A 226 10.94 -13.42 -10.29
C LEU A 226 9.57 -13.05 -10.86
N PHE A 227 8.60 -12.77 -9.99
CA PHE A 227 7.18 -12.72 -10.37
C PHE A 227 6.54 -11.33 -10.29
N ALA A 228 7.15 -10.38 -9.56
CA ALA A 228 6.52 -9.09 -9.32
C ALA A 228 7.40 -7.91 -9.73
N VAL A 229 8.35 -7.50 -8.88
CA VAL A 229 9.00 -6.20 -8.97
C VAL A 229 10.50 -6.39 -9.02
N ARG A 230 11.18 -5.73 -9.96
CA ARG A 230 12.63 -5.87 -10.18
C ARG A 230 13.42 -4.62 -9.85
N SER A 231 12.79 -3.46 -9.92
CA SER A 231 13.46 -2.16 -9.77
C SER A 231 13.58 -1.68 -8.33
N VAL A 232 12.86 -2.29 -7.38
CA VAL A 232 12.79 -1.86 -5.97
C VAL A 232 13.25 -2.99 -5.07
N ARG A 233 14.19 -2.72 -4.16
CA ARG A 233 14.72 -3.73 -3.23
C ARG A 233 13.76 -3.98 -2.07
N ASP A 234 13.30 -2.93 -1.39
CA ASP A 234 12.35 -3.02 -0.29
C ASP A 234 10.93 -2.66 -0.73
N THR A 235 10.22 -3.66 -1.27
CA THR A 235 8.85 -3.46 -1.75
C THR A 235 7.85 -3.21 -0.62
N GLN A 236 8.13 -3.66 0.61
CA GLN A 236 7.16 -3.75 1.69
C GLN A 236 7.37 -2.73 2.81
N CYS A 237 8.22 -1.72 2.60
CA CYS A 237 8.32 -0.61 3.54
C CYS A 237 6.99 0.15 3.60
N GLY A 238 6.41 0.28 4.79
CA GLY A 238 5.16 0.99 5.02
C GLY A 238 5.31 2.50 5.08
N PHE A 239 6.17 3.09 4.25
CA PHE A 239 6.42 4.52 4.18
C PHE A 239 6.67 4.92 2.72
N LYS A 240 5.61 5.29 1.99
CA LYS A 240 5.66 5.56 0.54
C LYS A 240 4.92 6.83 0.18
N LEU A 241 5.57 7.72 -0.56
CA LEU A 241 5.04 9.02 -0.97
C LEU A 241 4.72 9.00 -2.47
N PHE A 242 3.52 9.45 -2.81
CA PHE A 242 2.99 9.45 -4.17
C PHE A 242 2.60 10.87 -4.58
N THR A 243 2.75 11.19 -5.87
CA THR A 243 1.95 12.28 -6.44
C THR A 243 0.48 11.87 -6.48
N ARG A 244 -0.43 12.86 -6.44
CA ARG A 244 -1.87 12.62 -6.59
C ARG A 244 -2.22 11.85 -7.88
N SER A 245 -1.58 12.19 -9.01
CA SER A 245 -1.78 11.47 -10.27
C SER A 245 -1.41 9.99 -10.15
N THR A 246 -0.25 9.69 -9.55
CA THR A 246 0.17 8.29 -9.36
C THR A 246 -0.76 7.55 -8.42
N ALA A 247 -1.07 8.12 -7.26
CA ALA A 247 -1.97 7.50 -6.28
C ALA A 247 -3.32 7.16 -6.93
N ARG A 248 -3.88 8.08 -7.71
CA ARG A 248 -5.12 7.86 -8.45
C ARG A 248 -5.05 6.65 -9.39
N LYS A 249 -4.00 6.54 -10.20
CA LYS A 249 -3.83 5.44 -11.17
C LYS A 249 -3.68 4.09 -10.47
N LEU A 250 -2.85 4.05 -9.43
CA LEU A 250 -2.51 2.80 -8.74
C LEU A 250 -3.66 2.31 -7.85
N PHE A 251 -4.21 3.16 -6.97
CA PHE A 251 -5.23 2.74 -6.01
C PHE A 251 -6.60 2.48 -6.64
N THR A 252 -6.86 2.96 -7.85
CA THR A 252 -8.04 2.55 -8.64
C THR A 252 -7.84 1.24 -9.40
N SER A 253 -6.59 0.80 -9.59
CA SER A 253 -6.25 -0.44 -10.32
C SER A 253 -5.86 -1.60 -9.39
N LEU A 254 -5.66 -1.34 -8.10
CA LEU A 254 -5.20 -2.31 -7.09
C LEU A 254 -6.26 -3.38 -6.80
N HIS A 255 -5.92 -4.66 -6.96
CA HIS A 255 -6.82 -5.78 -6.66
C HIS A 255 -6.67 -6.28 -5.22
N VAL A 256 -5.44 -6.54 -4.79
CA VAL A 256 -5.08 -7.10 -3.50
C VAL A 256 -5.39 -6.11 -2.38
N GLN A 257 -6.08 -6.60 -1.35
CA GLN A 257 -6.48 -5.80 -0.17
C GLN A 257 -5.68 -6.14 1.09
N ARG A 258 -4.94 -7.25 1.11
CA ARG A 258 -4.19 -7.72 2.29
C ARG A 258 -2.68 -7.46 2.13
N TRP A 259 -1.83 -8.27 2.76
CA TRP A 259 -0.40 -8.02 2.94
C TRP A 259 0.42 -7.86 1.65
N ALA A 260 0.05 -8.54 0.57
CA ALA A 260 0.77 -8.46 -0.71
C ALA A 260 0.43 -7.22 -1.56
N PHE A 261 -0.42 -6.30 -1.06
CA PHE A 261 -0.86 -5.14 -1.83
C PHE A 261 0.30 -4.22 -2.23
N ASP A 262 1.31 -4.04 -1.37
CA ASP A 262 2.48 -3.21 -1.67
C ASP A 262 3.25 -3.75 -2.89
N VAL A 263 3.32 -5.07 -3.01
CA VAL A 263 4.00 -5.73 -4.13
C VAL A 263 3.20 -5.57 -5.41
N GLU A 264 1.87 -5.74 -5.36
CA GLU A 264 1.01 -5.46 -6.52
C GLU A 264 1.07 -3.97 -6.91
N LEU A 265 1.10 -3.06 -5.94
CA LEU A 265 1.15 -1.62 -6.16
C LEU A 265 2.40 -1.24 -6.96
N LEU A 266 3.55 -1.79 -6.60
CA LEU A 266 4.81 -1.55 -7.30
C LEU A 266 4.88 -2.32 -8.64
N TYR A 267 4.27 -3.50 -8.73
CA TYR A 267 4.09 -4.21 -10.00
C TYR A 267 3.32 -3.34 -11.00
N LEU A 268 2.19 -2.75 -10.55
CA LEU A 268 1.40 -1.83 -11.36
C LEU A 268 2.20 -0.59 -11.77
N ALA A 269 3.02 -0.04 -10.87
CA ALA A 269 3.87 1.10 -11.18
C ALA A 269 4.92 0.77 -12.26
N GLU A 270 5.57 -0.40 -12.21
CA GLU A 270 6.47 -0.88 -13.27
C GLU A 270 5.74 -1.09 -14.60
N ARG A 271 4.57 -1.73 -14.58
CA ARG A 271 3.75 -1.98 -15.78
C ARG A 271 3.28 -0.69 -16.45
N LEU A 272 2.97 0.33 -15.65
CA LEU A 272 2.61 1.66 -16.11
C LEU A 272 3.82 2.56 -16.44
N LYS A 273 5.05 2.06 -16.22
CA LYS A 273 6.31 2.80 -16.41
C LYS A 273 6.35 4.13 -15.62
N LEU A 274 5.83 4.12 -14.40
CA LEU A 274 5.83 5.31 -13.56
C LEU A 274 7.24 5.58 -13.01
N PRO A 275 7.68 6.85 -12.92
CA PRO A 275 8.93 7.21 -12.27
C PRO A 275 8.91 6.80 -10.79
N MET A 276 9.94 6.07 -10.36
CA MET A 276 10.08 5.60 -8.98
C MET A 276 11.50 5.86 -8.47
N SER A 277 11.61 6.18 -7.18
CA SER A 277 12.87 6.29 -6.46
C SER A 277 12.79 5.54 -5.14
N GLU A 278 13.86 4.83 -4.78
CA GLU A 278 14.02 4.15 -3.51
C GLU A 278 14.89 5.01 -2.58
N VAL A 279 14.39 5.33 -1.39
CA VAL A 279 14.99 6.27 -0.43
C VAL A 279 15.28 5.55 0.88
N ALA A 280 16.53 5.58 1.34
CA ALA A 280 16.92 4.98 2.61
C ALA A 280 16.25 5.70 3.80
N VAL A 281 15.50 4.96 4.61
CA VAL A 281 14.77 5.49 5.78
C VAL A 281 15.22 4.84 7.08
N ARG A 282 15.30 5.64 8.14
CA ARG A 282 15.48 5.08 9.51
C ARG A 282 14.23 4.31 9.91
N TRP A 283 14.45 3.06 10.32
CA TRP A 283 13.40 2.14 10.73
C TRP A 283 13.82 1.38 11.99
N THR A 284 12.88 1.21 12.92
CA THR A 284 13.10 0.46 14.17
C THR A 284 12.02 -0.60 14.33
N GLU A 285 12.40 -1.80 14.79
CA GLU A 285 11.43 -2.87 15.06
C GLU A 285 10.55 -2.49 16.25
N ILE A 286 9.22 -2.53 16.04
CA ILE A 286 8.21 -2.26 17.06
C ILE A 286 7.46 -3.56 17.33
N ASP A 287 7.36 -3.95 18.60
CA ASP A 287 6.65 -5.17 19.00
C ASP A 287 5.14 -5.09 18.69
N GLY A 288 4.48 -6.26 18.66
CA GLY A 288 3.04 -6.37 18.42
C GLY A 288 2.64 -6.53 16.95
N SER A 289 3.55 -7.01 16.10
CA SER A 289 3.25 -7.34 14.70
C SER A 289 2.06 -8.31 14.58
N LYS A 290 1.13 -7.98 13.67
CA LYS A 290 -0.07 -8.80 13.39
C LYS A 290 0.18 -9.90 12.35
N LEU A 291 1.41 -10.00 11.82
CA LEU A 291 1.79 -11.06 10.88
C LEU A 291 1.98 -12.37 11.64
N THR A 292 1.08 -13.34 11.42
CA THR A 292 1.24 -14.70 11.98
C THR A 292 2.30 -15.47 11.19
N PRO A 293 3.31 -16.12 11.81
CA PRO A 293 4.58 -16.41 11.13
C PRO A 293 4.49 -17.33 9.91
N PHE A 294 3.81 -18.47 10.01
CA PHE A 294 3.86 -19.48 8.95
C PHE A 294 2.77 -19.28 7.89
N TRP A 295 1.51 -19.15 8.32
CA TRP A 295 0.37 -19.05 7.42
C TRP A 295 0.38 -17.76 6.60
N SER A 296 0.78 -16.63 7.20
CA SER A 296 0.89 -15.37 6.46
C SER A 296 1.97 -15.45 5.39
N TRP A 297 3.06 -16.18 5.63
CA TRP A 297 4.14 -16.34 4.65
C TRP A 297 3.70 -17.19 3.45
N LEU A 298 3.03 -18.32 3.69
CA LEU A 298 2.46 -19.14 2.61
C LEU A 298 1.40 -18.38 1.80
N GLN A 299 0.53 -17.65 2.49
CA GLN A 299 -0.48 -16.81 1.84
C GLN A 299 0.18 -15.73 0.97
N MET A 300 1.19 -15.03 1.48
CA MET A 300 1.92 -14.02 0.71
C MET A 300 2.63 -14.62 -0.49
N GLY A 301 3.28 -15.78 -0.35
CA GLY A 301 3.91 -16.48 -1.47
C GLY A 301 2.89 -16.87 -2.56
N SER A 302 1.72 -17.38 -2.16
CA SER A 302 0.62 -17.68 -3.07
C SER A 302 0.10 -16.41 -3.75
N ASP A 303 -0.09 -15.32 -3.00
CA ASP A 303 -0.53 -14.04 -3.55
C ASP A 303 0.43 -13.52 -4.63
N LEU A 304 1.75 -13.63 -4.43
CA LEU A 304 2.75 -13.22 -5.44
C LEU A 304 2.60 -13.98 -6.76
N VAL A 305 2.51 -15.31 -6.70
CA VAL A 305 2.34 -16.14 -7.88
C VAL A 305 1.02 -15.81 -8.57
N MET A 306 -0.05 -15.57 -7.79
CA MET A 306 -1.36 -15.26 -8.33
C MET A 306 -1.45 -13.85 -8.93
N ILE A 307 -0.76 -12.85 -8.36
CA ILE A 307 -0.62 -11.52 -8.96
C ILE A 307 0.02 -11.67 -10.35
N TRP A 308 1.17 -12.33 -10.44
CA TRP A 308 1.86 -12.56 -11.69
C TRP A 308 1.00 -13.30 -12.71
N LEU A 309 0.40 -14.42 -12.29
CA LEU A 309 -0.38 -15.28 -13.17
C LEU A 309 -1.61 -14.55 -13.71
N ARG A 310 -2.36 -13.81 -12.87
CA ARG A 310 -3.57 -13.11 -13.29
C ARG A 310 -3.29 -11.94 -14.23
N TYR A 311 -2.23 -11.16 -14.00
CA TYR A 311 -1.84 -10.10 -14.94
C TYR A 311 -1.22 -10.65 -16.23
N THR A 312 -0.45 -11.74 -16.16
CA THR A 312 0.16 -12.36 -17.35
C THR A 312 -0.88 -13.05 -18.23
N ALA A 313 -1.86 -13.71 -17.62
CA ALA A 313 -2.99 -14.32 -18.34
C ALA A 313 -4.01 -13.31 -18.87
N GLY A 314 -3.92 -12.02 -18.48
CA GLY A 314 -4.91 -11.00 -18.82
C GLY A 314 -6.24 -11.08 -18.05
N ALA A 315 -6.28 -11.89 -16.99
CA ALA A 315 -7.43 -12.02 -16.09
C ALA A 315 -7.63 -10.78 -15.21
N TRP A 316 -6.53 -10.06 -14.89
CA TRP A 316 -6.57 -8.73 -14.28
C TRP A 316 -6.09 -7.68 -15.27
N ARG A 317 -6.79 -6.54 -15.28
CA ARG A 317 -6.53 -5.38 -16.13
C ARG A 317 -6.25 -4.15 -15.28
N ILE A 318 -5.52 -3.21 -15.86
CA ILE A 318 -5.14 -1.97 -15.19
C ILE A 318 -6.11 -0.87 -15.61
N ALA A 319 -7.01 -0.47 -14.70
CA ALA A 319 -8.05 0.52 -14.98
C ALA A 319 -7.49 1.87 -15.49
N ALA A 320 -6.28 2.23 -15.07
CA ALA A 320 -5.60 3.45 -15.49
C ALA A 320 -5.20 3.49 -16.98
N ILE A 321 -5.06 2.33 -17.65
CA ILE A 321 -4.66 2.27 -19.07
C ILE A 321 -5.85 2.59 -19.97
N GLU A 322 -7.01 1.96 -19.72
CA GLU A 322 -8.17 2.08 -20.62
C GLU A 322 -8.91 3.42 -20.50
N LYS A 323 -8.82 4.12 -19.36
CA LYS A 323 -9.30 5.51 -19.24
C LYS A 323 -8.58 6.50 -20.17
N LYS A 324 -7.47 6.09 -20.81
CA LYS A 324 -6.70 6.91 -21.76
C LYS A 324 -7.12 6.66 -23.21
N GLU A 325 -7.85 5.59 -23.48
CA GLU A 325 -8.26 5.14 -24.83
C GLU A 325 -9.73 5.50 -25.15
N ASN A 326 -10.51 5.95 -24.16
CA ASN A 326 -11.86 6.52 -24.30
C ASN A 326 -11.85 8.02 -23.98
#